data_AF-A0A319D1J0-F1
#
_entry.id   AF-A0A319D1J0-F1
#
_cell.length_a   1.000
_cell.length_b   1.000
_cell.length_c   1.000
_cell.angle_alpha   90.00
_cell.angle_beta   90.00
_cell.angle_gamma   90.00
#
_symmetry.space_group_name_H-M   'P 1'
#
loop_
_entity.id
_entity.type
_entity.pdbx_description
1 polymer ?
#
loop_
_entity_poly.entity_id
_entity_poly.type
_entity_poly.pdbx_seq_one_letter_code
_entity_poly.pdbx_strand_id
1 'polypeptide(L)'
;MIASSIIASWADISHALVASGPADATQKSVAVLNAGYFWMLANCVCHASFVLGMRKKIKTIGFKDFDTMLYNNLISIPTLLILTLLAEDWSPANIQLNFPPPTRMHLFAAMLVSGVSSIFISYSSAWCVRVTSSTTYSMVGALNKVPLTISGLVFFDAPVTAGSVSAVCLSVLGGVAYAGAKVRQ
;
A
#
# COMPACT_ATOMS: atom_id res chain seq x y z
N MET A 1 -9.62 4.27 -9.81
CA MET A 1 -8.58 3.24 -9.60
C MET A 1 -8.19 2.55 -10.90
N ILE A 2 -9.08 1.84 -11.61
CA ILE A 2 -8.70 1.13 -12.85
C ILE A 2 -8.27 2.11 -13.96
N ALA A 3 -9.05 3.14 -14.25
CA ALA A 3 -8.70 4.14 -15.28
C ALA A 3 -7.41 4.92 -14.95
N SER A 4 -7.20 5.29 -13.68
CA SER A 4 -5.96 5.95 -13.23
C SER A 4 -4.74 5.03 -13.32
N SER A 5 -4.91 3.73 -13.04
CA SER A 5 -3.84 2.72 -13.21
C SER A 5 -3.51 2.47 -14.67
N ILE A 6 -4.50 2.48 -15.57
CA ILE A 6 -4.28 2.36 -17.01
C ILE A 6 -3.48 3.56 -17.53
N ILE A 7 -3.84 4.79 -17.15
CA ILE A 7 -3.14 6.00 -17.55
C ILE A 7 -1.68 6.00 -17.02
N ALA A 8 -1.48 5.58 -15.77
CA ALA A 8 -0.13 5.45 -15.20
C ALA A 8 0.70 4.37 -15.93
N SER A 9 0.11 3.19 -16.18
CA SER A 9 0.78 2.12 -16.94
C SER A 9 1.09 2.54 -18.38
N TRP A 10 0.25 3.37 -19.00
CA TRP A 10 0.49 3.90 -20.33
C TRP A 10 1.66 4.88 -20.36
N ALA A 11 1.80 5.72 -19.33
CA ALA A 11 2.96 6.60 -19.19
C ALA A 11 4.26 5.79 -19.02
N ASP A 12 4.26 4.75 -18.17
CA ASP A 12 5.43 3.89 -17.95
C ASP A 12 5.81 3.11 -19.22
N ILE A 13 4.83 2.56 -19.94
CA ILE A 13 5.05 1.87 -21.23
C ILE A 13 5.58 2.85 -22.28
N SER A 14 5.00 4.05 -22.38
CA SER A 14 5.45 5.07 -23.34
C SER A 14 6.87 5.55 -23.03
N HIS A 15 7.24 5.72 -21.76
CA HIS A 15 8.60 6.09 -21.36
C HIS A 15 9.60 4.96 -21.65
N ALA A 16 9.22 3.70 -21.41
CA ALA A 16 10.04 2.54 -21.75
C ALA A 16 10.20 2.37 -23.28
N LEU A 17 9.18 2.72 -24.07
CA LEU A 17 9.23 2.71 -25.54
C LEU A 17 10.08 3.87 -26.11
N VAL A 18 10.02 5.06 -25.51
CA VAL A 18 10.74 6.26 -25.98
C VAL A 18 12.20 6.26 -25.52
N ALA A 19 12.55 5.62 -24.41
CA ALA A 19 13.93 5.41 -23.95
C ALA A 19 14.75 4.40 -24.79
N SER A 20 14.36 4.20 -26.06
CA SER A 20 14.94 3.27 -27.04
C SER A 20 16.43 3.52 -27.30
N GLY A 21 17.28 2.94 -26.46
CA GLY A 21 18.72 2.71 -26.69
C GLY A 21 18.99 1.30 -27.28
N PRO A 22 20.25 0.80 -27.23
CA PRO A 22 20.64 -0.46 -27.89
C PRO A 22 19.79 -1.65 -27.46
N ALA A 23 19.53 -2.60 -28.38
CA ALA A 23 18.60 -3.72 -28.24
C ALA A 23 18.69 -4.55 -26.93
N ASP A 24 19.88 -4.62 -26.32
CA ASP A 24 20.13 -5.32 -25.06
C ASP A 24 19.53 -4.61 -23.82
N ALA A 25 19.43 -3.28 -23.85
CA ALA A 25 18.80 -2.49 -22.80
C ALA A 25 17.27 -2.63 -22.86
N THR A 26 16.71 -2.75 -24.07
CA THR A 26 15.27 -2.94 -24.32
C THR A 26 14.79 -4.30 -23.81
N GLN A 27 15.57 -5.37 -23.97
CA GLN A 27 15.17 -6.69 -23.47
C GLN A 27 15.18 -6.75 -21.93
N LYS A 28 16.14 -6.08 -21.29
CA LYS A 28 16.21 -5.98 -19.82
C LYS A 28 15.11 -5.10 -19.24
N SER A 29 14.81 -3.96 -19.87
CA SER A 29 13.74 -3.07 -19.41
C SER A 29 12.36 -3.73 -19.53
N VAL A 30 12.11 -4.47 -20.62
CA VAL A 30 10.86 -5.24 -20.80
C VAL A 30 10.77 -6.40 -19.80
N ALA A 31 11.87 -7.11 -19.52
CA ALA A 31 11.87 -8.19 -18.53
C ALA A 31 11.58 -7.70 -17.10
N VAL A 32 12.17 -6.56 -16.71
CA VAL A 32 11.90 -5.91 -15.42
C VAL A 32 10.44 -5.43 -15.35
N LEU A 33 9.91 -4.90 -16.46
CA LEU A 33 8.52 -4.46 -16.54
C LEU A 33 7.55 -5.64 -16.36
N ASN A 34 7.80 -6.77 -17.03
CA ASN A 34 6.97 -7.98 -16.91
C ASN A 34 7.02 -8.56 -15.49
N ALA A 35 8.20 -8.60 -14.87
CA ALA A 35 8.35 -9.03 -13.48
C ALA A 35 7.60 -8.09 -12.51
N GLY A 36 7.65 -6.78 -12.76
CA GLY A 36 6.89 -5.77 -12.01
C GLY A 36 5.38 -5.97 -12.11
N TYR A 37 4.85 -6.18 -13.32
CA TYR A 37 3.42 -6.46 -13.53
C TYR A 37 2.97 -7.76 -12.86
N PHE A 38 3.81 -8.81 -12.91
CA PHE A 38 3.54 -10.07 -12.20
C PHE A 38 3.41 -9.84 -10.69
N TRP A 39 4.36 -9.11 -10.08
CA TRP A 39 4.31 -8.79 -8.66
C TRP A 39 3.13 -7.89 -8.28
N MET A 40 2.75 -6.95 -9.15
CA MET A 40 1.57 -6.11 -8.95
C MET A 40 0.29 -6.95 -8.93
N LEU A 41 0.14 -7.89 -9.88
CA LEU A 41 -1.01 -8.79 -9.92
C LEU A 41 -1.07 -9.67 -8.67
N ALA A 42 0.06 -10.26 -8.27
CA ALA A 42 0.14 -11.04 -7.04
C ALA A 42 -0.28 -10.20 -5.80
N ASN A 43 0.20 -8.96 -5.69
CA ASN A 43 -0.19 -8.04 -4.63
C ASN A 43 -1.70 -7.75 -4.63
N CYS A 44 -2.30 -7.51 -5.80
CA CYS A 44 -3.75 -7.30 -5.92
C CYS A 44 -4.56 -8.50 -5.45
N VAL A 45 -4.17 -9.72 -5.85
CA VAL A 45 -4.86 -10.97 -5.45
C VAL A 45 -4.72 -11.21 -3.94
N CYS A 46 -3.51 -11.03 -3.39
CA CYS A 46 -3.27 -11.15 -1.96
C CYS A 46 -4.09 -10.13 -1.15
N HIS A 47 -4.11 -8.85 -1.58
CA HIS A 47 -4.85 -7.80 -0.90
C HIS A 47 -6.36 -8.05 -0.93
N ALA A 48 -6.91 -8.45 -2.09
CA ALA A 48 -8.32 -8.80 -2.22
C ALA A 48 -8.70 -9.99 -1.33
N SER A 49 -7.86 -11.04 -1.32
CA SER A 49 -8.04 -12.23 -0.49
C SER A 49 -8.01 -11.88 1.00
N PHE A 50 -7.08 -11.01 1.42
CA PHE A 50 -6.97 -10.53 2.79
C PHE A 50 -8.23 -9.79 3.25
N VAL A 51 -8.68 -8.76 2.52
CA VAL A 51 -9.83 -7.95 2.96
C VAL A 51 -11.15 -8.74 2.94
N LEU A 52 -11.32 -9.65 1.98
CA LEU A 52 -12.50 -10.53 1.92
C LEU A 52 -12.46 -11.61 3.01
N GLY A 53 -11.31 -12.26 3.20
CA GLY A 53 -11.10 -13.29 4.22
C GLY A 53 -11.28 -12.74 5.63
N MET A 54 -10.69 -11.57 5.91
CA MET A 54 -10.85 -10.87 7.18
C MET A 54 -12.32 -10.57 7.46
N ARG A 55 -13.05 -9.97 6.50
CA ARG A 55 -14.48 -9.68 6.65
C ARG A 55 -15.31 -10.96 6.90
N LYS A 56 -15.03 -12.05 6.18
CA LYS A 56 -15.71 -13.33 6.37
C LYS A 56 -15.51 -13.86 7.79
N LYS A 57 -14.27 -13.89 8.28
CA LYS A 57 -13.94 -14.38 9.62
C LYS A 57 -14.55 -13.53 10.73
N ILE A 58 -14.53 -12.20 10.60
CA ILE A 58 -15.21 -11.30 11.55
C ILE A 58 -16.71 -11.64 11.66
N LYS A 59 -17.39 -11.82 10.52
CA LYS A 59 -18.83 -12.13 10.51
C LYS A 59 -19.16 -13.55 10.99
N THR A 60 -18.34 -14.55 10.67
CA THR A 60 -18.61 -15.95 11.04
C THR A 60 -18.35 -16.22 12.52
N ILE A 61 -17.30 -15.63 13.10
CA ILE A 61 -16.86 -15.89 14.47
C ILE A 61 -17.44 -14.84 15.44
N GLY A 62 -17.94 -13.71 14.92
CA GLY A 62 -18.45 -12.62 15.74
C GLY A 62 -17.36 -11.86 16.48
N PHE A 63 -16.14 -11.82 15.91
CA PHE A 63 -15.00 -11.17 16.56
C PHE A 63 -15.28 -9.69 16.84
N LYS A 64 -14.90 -9.23 18.05
CA LYS A 64 -14.80 -7.80 18.34
C LYS A 64 -13.61 -7.18 17.60
N ASP A 65 -13.62 -5.85 17.52
CA ASP A 65 -12.58 -5.07 16.86
C ASP A 65 -11.19 -5.33 17.46
N PHE A 66 -11.14 -5.43 18.79
CA PHE A 66 -9.90 -5.70 19.51
C PHE A 66 -9.36 -7.11 19.22
N ASP A 67 -10.21 -8.12 19.23
CA ASP A 67 -9.80 -9.50 18.94
C ASP A 67 -9.26 -9.60 17.51
N THR A 68 -9.96 -8.97 16.55
CA THR A 68 -9.53 -8.94 15.15
C THR A 68 -8.15 -8.29 15.01
N MET A 69 -7.92 -7.16 15.71
CA MET A 69 -6.62 -6.50 15.74
C MET A 69 -5.54 -7.40 16.34
N LEU A 70 -5.82 -8.04 17.49
CA LEU A 70 -4.87 -8.88 18.20
C LEU A 70 -4.47 -10.09 17.35
N TYR A 71 -5.45 -10.83 16.80
CA TYR A 71 -5.17 -11.99 15.96
C TYR A 71 -4.41 -11.62 14.69
N ASN A 72 -4.76 -10.50 14.04
CA ASN A 72 -4.07 -10.08 12.83
C ASN A 72 -2.59 -9.76 13.09
N ASN A 73 -2.29 -9.03 14.17
CA ASN A 73 -0.90 -8.72 14.53
C ASN A 73 -0.16 -9.96 15.07
N LEU A 74 -0.80 -10.77 15.91
CA LEU A 74 -0.17 -11.94 16.53
C LEU A 74 0.19 -13.03 15.51
N ILE A 75 -0.71 -13.29 14.54
CA ILE A 75 -0.44 -14.26 13.46
C ILE A 75 0.63 -13.71 12.50
N SER A 76 0.71 -12.39 12.33
CA SER A 76 1.72 -11.78 11.47
C SER A 76 3.14 -11.92 12.03
N ILE A 77 3.34 -11.96 13.34
CA ILE A 77 4.68 -12.08 13.96
C ILE A 77 5.47 -13.31 13.48
N PRO A 78 4.97 -14.56 13.62
CA PRO A 78 5.71 -15.73 13.16
C PRO A 78 5.91 -15.74 11.64
N THR A 79 4.93 -15.26 10.87
CA THR A 79 5.04 -15.16 9.41
C THR A 79 6.14 -14.17 8.99
N LEU A 80 6.17 -12.99 9.62
CA LEU A 80 7.20 -11.97 9.38
C LEU A 80 8.57 -12.48 9.81
N LEU A 81 8.67 -13.20 10.94
CA LEU A 81 9.91 -13.79 11.43
C LEU A 81 10.48 -14.82 10.44
N ILE A 82 9.64 -15.69 9.88
CA ILE A 82 10.08 -16.65 8.86
C ILE A 82 10.53 -15.91 7.59
N LEU A 83 9.80 -14.88 7.16
CA LEU A 83 10.13 -14.11 5.95
C LEU A 83 11.46 -13.35 6.07
N THR A 84 11.73 -12.68 7.19
CA THR A 84 13.02 -11.99 7.38
C THR A 84 14.19 -12.97 7.40
N LEU A 85 14.04 -14.15 8.01
CA LEU A 85 15.11 -15.15 8.01
C LEU A 85 15.43 -15.74 6.62
N LEU A 86 14.45 -15.73 5.71
CA LEU A 86 14.62 -16.24 4.34
C LEU A 86 15.03 -15.15 3.35
N ALA A 87 14.57 -13.91 3.53
CA ALA A 87 14.73 -12.83 2.56
C ALA A 87 15.83 -11.83 2.90
N GLU A 88 16.21 -11.70 4.18
CA GLU A 88 17.18 -10.70 4.63
C GLU A 88 18.49 -11.33 5.11
N ASP A 89 19.60 -10.67 4.82
CA ASP A 89 20.92 -11.08 5.29
C ASP A 89 21.16 -10.62 6.73
N TRP A 90 21.22 -11.57 7.67
CA TRP A 90 21.51 -11.32 9.09
C TRP A 90 23.00 -11.21 9.42
N SER A 91 23.84 -10.97 8.42
CA SER A 91 25.28 -10.81 8.60
C SER A 91 25.59 -9.61 9.52
N PRO A 92 26.58 -9.72 10.45
CA PRO A 92 26.94 -8.63 11.34
C PRO A 92 27.36 -7.35 10.59
N ALA A 93 27.91 -7.48 9.38
CA ALA A 93 28.22 -6.34 8.52
C ALA A 93 26.95 -5.60 8.05
N ASN A 94 25.89 -6.34 7.67
CA ASN A 94 24.63 -5.75 7.24
C ASN A 94 23.89 -5.10 8.42
N ILE A 95 23.96 -5.69 9.61
CA ILE A 95 23.35 -5.13 10.82
C ILE A 95 24.05 -3.82 11.23
N GLN A 96 25.37 -3.72 11.10
CA GLN A 96 26.10 -2.49 11.40
C GLN A 96 25.79 -1.37 10.40
N LEU A 97 25.53 -1.69 9.13
CA LEU A 97 25.09 -0.72 8.12
C LEU A 97 23.67 -0.21 8.38
N ASN A 98 22.73 -1.10 8.72
CA ASN A 98 21.34 -0.73 8.98
C ASN A 98 21.12 -0.08 10.36
N PHE A 99 21.97 -0.39 11.35
CA PHE A 99 21.92 0.18 12.69
C PHE A 99 23.27 0.79 13.13
N PRO A 100 23.65 1.95 12.56
CA PRO A 100 24.88 2.63 12.94
C PRO A 100 24.86 3.02 14.42
N PRO A 101 25.96 2.83 15.19
CA PRO A 101 26.04 3.24 16.59
C PRO A 101 25.56 4.68 16.90
N PRO A 102 25.88 5.71 16.08
CA PRO A 102 25.46 7.09 16.40
C PRO A 102 23.95 7.35 16.24
N THR A 103 23.26 6.64 15.34
CA THR A 103 21.82 6.86 15.05
C THR A 103 20.92 5.76 15.59
N ARG A 104 21.49 4.68 16.14
CA ARG A 104 20.76 3.50 16.63
C ARG A 104 19.62 3.84 17.60
N MET A 105 19.83 4.76 18.53
CA MET A 105 18.77 5.16 19.48
C MET A 105 17.60 5.87 18.78
N HIS A 106 17.89 6.74 17.81
CA HIS A 106 16.85 7.41 17.02
C HIS A 106 16.08 6.42 16.14
N LEU A 107 16.76 5.43 15.57
CA LEU A 107 16.11 4.37 14.79
C LEU A 107 15.18 3.51 15.65
N PHE A 108 15.62 3.10 16.85
CA PHE A 108 14.77 2.37 17.77
C PHE A 108 13.57 3.20 18.23
N ALA A 109 13.76 4.49 18.53
CA ALA A 109 12.67 5.39 18.86
C ALA A 109 11.67 5.52 17.70
N ALA A 110 12.15 5.68 16.47
CA ALA A 110 11.31 5.75 15.27
C ALA A 110 10.52 4.45 15.04
N MET A 111 11.14 3.29 15.26
CA MET A 111 10.47 1.97 15.20
C MET A 111 9.40 1.83 16.27
N LEU A 112 9.64 2.32 17.49
CA LEU A 112 8.66 2.27 18.56
C LEU A 112 7.47 3.19 18.27
N VAL A 113 7.73 4.42 17.81
CA VAL A 113 6.68 5.39 17.44
C VAL A 113 5.85 4.89 16.25
N SER A 114 6.50 4.31 15.23
CA SER A 114 5.78 3.73 14.08
C SER A 114 4.99 2.49 14.48
N GLY A 115 5.52 1.66 15.39
CA GLY A 115 4.83 0.50 15.96
C GLY A 115 3.57 0.91 16.71
N VAL A 116 3.66 1.90 17.61
CA VAL A 116 2.50 2.44 18.34
C VAL A 116 1.48 3.03 17.37
N SER A 117 1.92 3.79 16.37
CA SER A 117 1.04 4.36 15.33
C SER A 117 0.33 3.27 14.52
N SER A 118 1.02 2.18 14.23
CA SER A 118 0.48 1.05 13.46
C SER A 118 -0.64 0.31 14.22
N ILE A 119 -0.61 0.31 15.56
CA ILE A 119 -1.69 -0.27 16.38
C ILE A 119 -3.02 0.47 16.13
N PHE A 120 -2.99 1.81 16.08
CA PHE A 120 -4.18 2.62 15.81
C PHE A 120 -4.74 2.38 14.40
N ILE A 121 -3.86 2.24 13.41
CA ILE A 121 -4.26 1.92 12.03
C ILE A 121 -4.89 0.53 11.97
N SER A 122 -4.27 -0.47 12.62
CA SER A 122 -4.79 -1.84 12.66
C SER A 122 -6.17 -1.92 13.32
N TYR A 123 -6.36 -1.22 14.45
CA TYR A 123 -7.66 -1.16 15.13
C TYR A 123 -8.74 -0.49 14.25
N SER A 124 -8.45 0.71 13.74
CA SER A 124 -9.40 1.47 12.91
C SER A 124 -9.75 0.75 11.61
N SER A 125 -8.80 0.02 11.02
CA SER A 125 -9.02 -0.80 9.82
C SER A 125 -9.97 -1.96 10.09
N ALA A 126 -9.76 -2.71 11.18
CA ALA A 126 -10.65 -3.79 11.59
C ALA A 126 -12.06 -3.28 11.87
N TRP A 127 -12.15 -2.16 12.61
CA TRP A 127 -13.42 -1.51 12.92
C TRP A 127 -14.17 -1.07 11.65
N CYS A 128 -13.48 -0.40 10.72
CA CYS A 128 -14.04 0.04 9.45
C CYS A 128 -14.62 -1.14 8.66
N VAL A 129 -13.86 -2.25 8.53
CA VAL A 129 -14.32 -3.43 7.79
C VAL A 129 -15.52 -4.11 8.46
N ARG A 130 -15.58 -4.12 9.79
CA ARG A 130 -16.70 -4.68 10.55
C ARG A 130 -17.99 -3.90 10.33
N VAL A 131 -17.96 -2.58 10.50
CA VAL A 131 -19.17 -1.74 10.46
C VAL A 131 -19.61 -1.36 9.04
N THR A 132 -18.73 -1.52 8.05
CA THR A 132 -19.04 -1.17 6.65
C THR A 132 -18.98 -2.38 5.70
N SER A 133 -18.10 -2.32 4.69
CA SER A 133 -17.83 -3.37 3.71
C SER A 133 -16.33 -3.45 3.38
N SER A 134 -15.87 -4.60 2.91
CA SER A 134 -14.50 -4.75 2.39
C SER A 134 -14.24 -3.77 1.23
N THR A 135 -15.24 -3.56 0.37
CA THR A 135 -15.18 -2.58 -0.73
C THR A 135 -15.10 -1.15 -0.24
N THR A 136 -15.88 -0.78 0.80
CA THR A 136 -15.83 0.56 1.40
C THR A 136 -14.46 0.80 2.04
N TYR A 137 -13.91 -0.17 2.76
CA TYR A 137 -12.59 -0.07 3.36
C TYR A 137 -11.50 0.20 2.30
N SER A 138 -11.47 -0.59 1.21
CA SER A 138 -10.53 -0.35 0.11
C SER A 138 -10.75 1.01 -0.58
N MET A 139 -12.00 1.46 -0.72
CA MET A 139 -12.31 2.78 -1.30
C MET A 139 -11.83 3.92 -0.39
N VAL A 140 -12.08 3.85 0.91
CA VAL A 140 -11.59 4.85 1.89
C VAL A 140 -10.07 4.86 1.92
N GLY A 141 -9.42 3.69 1.83
CA GLY A 141 -7.97 3.59 1.71
C GLY A 141 -7.42 4.30 0.46
N ALA A 142 -8.11 4.19 -0.67
CA ALA A 142 -7.75 4.93 -1.89
C ALA A 142 -7.95 6.45 -1.73
N LEU A 143 -9.03 6.87 -1.07
CA LEU A 143 -9.30 8.29 -0.78
C LEU A 143 -8.32 8.90 0.22
N ASN A 144 -7.82 8.13 1.18
CA ASN A 144 -6.82 8.59 2.14
C ASN A 144 -5.50 9.02 1.48
N LYS A 145 -5.22 8.53 0.27
CA LYS A 145 -4.05 8.96 -0.51
C LYS A 145 -4.22 10.37 -1.09
N VAL A 146 -5.44 10.86 -1.27
CA VAL A 146 -5.69 12.18 -1.88
C VAL A 146 -5.13 13.32 -1.01
N PRO A 147 -5.46 13.42 0.30
CA PRO A 147 -4.86 14.43 1.16
C PRO A 147 -3.34 14.33 1.22
N LEU A 148 -2.80 13.11 1.25
CA LEU A 148 -1.35 12.89 1.25
C LEU A 148 -0.70 13.46 -0.02
N THR A 149 -1.28 13.21 -1.19
CA THR A 149 -0.81 13.76 -2.46
C THR A 149 -0.93 15.29 -2.50
N ILE A 150 -2.04 15.86 -2.01
CA ILE A 150 -2.21 17.32 -1.95
C ILE A 150 -1.16 17.95 -1.05
N SER A 151 -0.93 17.41 0.15
CA SER A 151 0.14 17.86 1.03
C SER A 151 1.51 17.71 0.38
N GLY A 152 1.74 16.63 -0.37
CA GLY A 152 2.93 16.43 -1.19
C GLY A 152 3.19 17.57 -2.18
N LEU A 153 2.15 18.00 -2.91
CA LEU A 153 2.24 19.06 -3.91
C LEU A 153 2.34 20.47 -3.29
N VAL A 154 1.80 20.68 -2.09
CA VAL A 154 1.77 21.99 -1.42
C VAL A 154 3.04 22.24 -0.60
N PHE A 155 3.52 21.24 0.14
CA PHE A 155 4.63 21.40 1.08
C PHE A 155 5.99 21.02 0.49
N PHE A 156 6.01 20.23 -0.59
CA PHE A 156 7.24 19.88 -1.29
C PHE A 156 7.20 20.49 -2.69
N ASP A 157 8.35 20.96 -3.17
CA ASP A 157 8.54 21.58 -4.50
C ASP A 157 8.48 20.53 -5.62
N ALA A 158 7.45 19.69 -5.60
CA ALA A 158 7.21 18.66 -6.59
C ALA A 158 6.54 19.32 -7.82
N PRO A 159 6.94 18.93 -9.05
CA PRO A 159 6.37 19.53 -10.26
C PRO A 159 4.87 19.23 -10.35
N VAL A 160 4.06 20.29 -10.31
CA VAL A 160 2.61 20.19 -10.51
C VAL A 160 2.34 20.01 -12.01
N THR A 161 2.06 18.78 -12.42
CA THR A 161 1.73 18.46 -13.81
C THR A 161 0.22 18.40 -14.01
N ALA A 162 -0.26 18.62 -15.23
CA ALA A 162 -1.69 18.44 -15.55
C ALA A 162 -2.16 17.00 -15.26
N GLY A 163 -1.26 16.01 -15.34
CA GLY A 163 -1.51 14.62 -14.99
C GLY A 163 -1.78 14.40 -13.50
N SER A 164 -0.97 14.99 -12.60
CA SER A 164 -1.18 14.85 -11.15
C SER A 164 -2.47 15.53 -10.69
N VAL A 165 -2.79 16.71 -11.22
CA VAL A 165 -4.01 17.45 -10.89
C VAL A 165 -5.25 16.69 -11.37
N SER A 166 -5.27 16.23 -12.62
CA SER A 166 -6.39 15.45 -13.16
C SER A 166 -6.60 14.13 -12.41
N ALA A 167 -5.52 13.44 -12.01
CA ALA A 167 -5.61 12.23 -11.19
C ALA A 167 -6.23 12.48 -9.80
N VAL A 168 -5.87 13.59 -9.15
CA VAL A 168 -6.48 14.00 -7.88
C VAL A 168 -7.97 14.30 -8.07
N CYS A 169 -8.34 15.10 -9.08
CA CYS A 169 -9.73 15.42 -9.36
C CYS A 169 -10.58 14.16 -9.63
N LEU A 170 -10.09 13.24 -10.47
CA LEU A 170 -10.77 11.98 -10.75
C LEU A 170 -10.93 11.11 -9.49
N SER A 171 -9.95 11.13 -8.59
CA SER A 171 -10.01 10.36 -7.35
C SER A 171 -11.07 10.90 -6.40
N VAL A 172 -11.17 12.23 -6.26
CA VAL A 172 -12.21 12.89 -5.46
C VAL A 172 -13.60 12.65 -6.04
N LEU A 173 -13.77 12.84 -7.36
CA LEU A 173 -15.04 12.58 -8.05
C LEU A 173 -15.49 11.14 -7.90
N GLY A 174 -14.57 10.17 -8.03
CA GLY A 174 -14.86 8.76 -7.76
C GLY A 174 -15.31 8.51 -6.32
N GLY A 175 -14.72 9.20 -5.34
CA GLY A 175 -15.14 9.18 -3.94
C GLY A 175 -16.57 9.68 -3.72
N VAL A 176 -16.89 10.84 -4.28
CA VAL A 176 -18.24 11.44 -4.20
C VAL A 176 -19.27 10.54 -4.88
N ALA A 177 -18.97 10.02 -6.07
CA ALA A 177 -19.85 9.11 -6.78
C ALA A 177 -20.10 7.82 -5.99
N TYR A 178 -19.06 7.24 -5.36
CA TYR A 178 -19.20 6.06 -4.51
C TYR A 178 -20.07 6.34 -3.27
N ALA A 179 -19.87 7.48 -2.61
CA ALA A 179 -20.69 7.89 -1.47
C ALA A 179 -22.17 8.05 -1.88
N GLY A 180 -22.43 8.71 -3.02
CA GLY A 180 -23.77 8.89 -3.56
C GLY A 180 -24.45 7.57 -3.93
N ALA A 181 -23.71 6.62 -4.51
CA ALA A 181 -24.22 5.28 -4.80
C ALA A 181 -24.58 4.51 -3.53
N LYS A 182 -23.73 4.59 -2.49
CA LYS A 182 -23.93 3.86 -1.23
C LYS A 182 -25.12 4.38 -0.41
N VAL A 183 -25.45 5.67 -0.49
CA VAL A 183 -26.65 6.23 0.18
C VAL A 183 -27.95 5.76 -0.48
N ARG A 184 -27.90 5.43 -1.78
CA ARG A 184 -29.06 4.94 -2.55
C ARG A 184 -29.28 3.43 -2.43
N GLN A 185 -28.38 2.71 -1.77
CA GLN A 185 -28.36 1.26 -1.65
C GLN A 185 -28.75 0.83 -0.24
#